data_AF-A0A925AUS7-F1
#
_entry.id   AF-A0A925AUS7-F1
#
_cell.length_a   1.000
_cell.length_b   1.000
_cell.length_c   1.000
_cell.angle_alpha   90.00
_cell.angle_beta   90.00
_cell.angle_gamma   90.00
#
_symmetry.space_group_name_H-M   'P 1'
#
loop_
_entity.id
_entity.type
_entity.pdbx_description
1 polymer ?
#
loop_
_entity_poly.entity_id
_entity_poly.type
_entity_poly.pdbx_seq_one_letter_code
_entity_poly.pdbx_strand_id
1 'polypeptide(L)'
;MTRTLPVARTEFIQAMSRDTVQTERPRFVAVLDAMIAWSLARPDLLRFRAEDSHRGVVSFERIGSKVVFWSAYTKREDWPKLELLPQASRTLTPDERASATDALNASSRAQLTKDDKLRIGFGALKNVEARGAILSMMEKLLLVT
;
A
#
# COMPACT_ATOMS: atom_id res chain seq x y z
N MET A 1 -2.41 -23.65 7.44
CA MET A 1 -1.06 -23.07 7.31
C MET A 1 -1.18 -21.58 7.50
N THR A 2 -0.40 -21.00 8.41
CA THR A 2 -0.33 -19.55 8.60
C THR A 2 0.45 -18.94 7.43
N ARG A 3 -0.16 -18.01 6.70
CA ARG A 3 0.47 -17.33 5.57
C ARG A 3 1.63 -16.48 6.10
N THR A 4 2.82 -16.61 5.51
CA THR A 4 4.00 -15.81 5.89
C THR A 4 4.23 -14.69 4.88
N LEU A 5 4.96 -13.64 5.29
CA LEU A 5 5.27 -12.51 4.42
C LEU A 5 6.01 -12.93 3.12
N PRO A 6 7.04 -13.81 3.15
CA PRO A 6 7.68 -14.28 1.92
C PRO A 6 6.72 -15.01 0.97
N VAL A 7 5.79 -15.80 1.51
CA VAL A 7 4.75 -16.48 0.72
C VAL A 7 3.80 -15.45 0.11
N ALA A 8 3.30 -14.51 0.90
CA ALA A 8 2.39 -13.46 0.43
C ALA A 8 3.02 -12.58 -0.67
N ARG A 9 4.29 -12.22 -0.50
CA ARG A 9 5.08 -11.51 -1.51
C ARG A 9 5.18 -12.31 -2.80
N THR A 10 5.52 -13.60 -2.71
CA THR A 10 5.63 -14.48 -3.88
C THR A 10 4.30 -14.60 -4.62
N GLU A 11 3.19 -14.80 -3.89
CA GLU A 11 1.85 -14.84 -4.47
C GLU A 11 1.45 -13.52 -5.15
N PHE A 12 1.80 -12.38 -4.54
CA PHE A 12 1.58 -11.06 -5.16
C PHE A 12 2.35 -10.94 -6.48
N ILE A 13 3.63 -11.30 -6.49
CA ILE A 13 4.46 -11.22 -7.69
C ILE A 13 3.92 -12.13 -8.79
N GLN A 14 3.51 -13.35 -8.44
CA GLN A 14 2.87 -14.28 -9.39
C GLN A 14 1.56 -13.71 -9.93
N ALA A 15 0.71 -13.15 -9.07
CA ALA A 15 -0.56 -12.57 -9.48
C ALA A 15 -0.36 -11.36 -10.39
N MET A 16 0.52 -10.42 -10.01
CA MET A 16 0.90 -9.24 -10.77
C MET A 16 1.48 -9.60 -12.15
N SER A 17 2.33 -10.62 -12.21
CA SER A 17 3.04 -10.98 -13.44
C SER A 17 2.13 -11.48 -14.55
N ARG A 18 0.91 -11.94 -14.23
CA ARG A 18 -0.07 -12.38 -15.23
C ARG A 18 -0.52 -11.25 -16.15
N ASP A 19 -0.74 -10.06 -15.57
CA ASP A 19 -1.35 -8.92 -16.27
C ASP A 19 -0.37 -7.76 -16.48
N THR A 20 0.88 -7.89 -16.02
CA THR A 20 1.93 -6.87 -16.16
C THR A 20 2.93 -7.22 -17.26
N VAL A 21 3.19 -6.27 -18.16
CA VAL A 21 4.22 -6.35 -19.21
C VAL A 21 5.59 -6.64 -18.58
N GLN A 22 6.36 -7.57 -19.17
CA GLN A 22 7.60 -8.09 -18.59
C GLN A 22 8.61 -7.01 -18.18
N THR A 23 8.71 -5.92 -18.96
CA THR A 23 9.61 -4.79 -18.72
C THR A 23 9.27 -3.98 -17.46
N GLU A 24 8.00 -3.97 -17.05
CA GLU A 24 7.54 -3.22 -15.88
C GLU A 24 7.63 -4.01 -14.58
N ARG A 25 7.66 -5.35 -14.67
CA ARG A 25 7.66 -6.24 -13.49
C ARG A 25 8.76 -5.91 -12.48
N PRO A 26 10.05 -5.73 -12.86
CA PRO A 26 11.10 -5.44 -11.88
C PRO A 26 10.84 -4.14 -11.11
N ARG A 27 10.29 -3.13 -11.77
CA ARG A 27 10.01 -1.83 -11.17
C ARG A 27 8.87 -1.93 -10.16
N PHE A 28 7.85 -2.75 -10.41
CA PHE A 28 6.77 -2.98 -9.44
C PHE A 28 7.16 -3.88 -8.29
N VAL A 29 8.03 -4.88 -8.52
CA VAL A 29 8.62 -5.66 -7.42
C VAL A 29 9.40 -4.72 -6.49
N ALA A 30 10.21 -3.81 -7.04
CA ALA A 30 10.93 -2.82 -6.25
C ALA A 30 9.99 -1.88 -5.44
N VAL A 31 8.82 -1.53 -5.99
CA VAL A 31 7.80 -0.77 -5.24
C VAL A 31 7.30 -1.60 -4.06
N LEU A 32 6.86 -2.85 -4.29
CA LEU A 32 6.38 -3.72 -3.22
C LEU A 32 7.43 -3.90 -2.12
N ASP A 33 8.67 -4.15 -2.52
CA ASP A 33 9.79 -4.37 -1.59
C ASP A 33 10.09 -3.13 -0.76
N ALA A 34 9.99 -1.93 -1.35
CA ALA A 34 10.14 -0.68 -0.61
C ALA A 34 9.04 -0.51 0.45
N MET A 35 7.78 -0.83 0.13
CA MET A 35 6.67 -0.77 1.09
C MET A 35 6.85 -1.78 2.23
N ILE A 36 7.27 -3.00 1.89
CA ILE A 36 7.57 -4.05 2.88
C ILE A 36 8.72 -3.62 3.78
N ALA A 37 9.85 -3.18 3.20
CA ALA A 37 11.03 -2.76 3.96
C ALA A 37 10.71 -1.58 4.90
N TRP A 38 9.96 -0.59 4.42
CA TRP A 38 9.49 0.53 5.26
C TRP A 38 8.67 0.05 6.46
N SER A 39 7.79 -0.95 6.24
CA SER A 39 6.95 -1.49 7.31
C SER A 39 7.76 -2.34 8.31
N LEU A 40 8.70 -3.15 7.82
CA LEU A 40 9.58 -3.97 8.65
C LEU A 40 10.55 -3.14 9.49
N ALA A 41 10.88 -1.92 9.06
CA ALA A 41 11.66 -0.97 9.85
C ALA A 41 10.89 -0.36 11.03
N ARG A 42 9.61 -0.71 11.21
CA ARG A 42 8.72 -0.21 12.28
C ARG A 42 8.04 -1.37 13.03
N PRO A 43 8.82 -2.30 13.60
CA PRO A 43 8.27 -3.54 14.16
C PRO A 43 7.37 -3.31 15.39
N ASP A 44 7.50 -2.17 16.07
CA ASP A 44 6.67 -1.82 17.23
C ASP A 44 5.31 -1.21 16.85
N LEU A 45 5.17 -0.76 15.60
CA LEU A 45 3.96 -0.08 15.11
C LEU A 45 3.19 -0.93 14.09
N LEU A 46 3.89 -1.72 13.28
CA LEU A 46 3.31 -2.45 12.16
C LEU A 46 3.67 -3.93 12.19
N ARG A 47 2.69 -4.75 11.82
CA ARG A 47 2.84 -6.20 11.66
C ARG A 47 2.25 -6.64 10.33
N PHE A 48 2.91 -7.61 9.69
CA PHE A 48 2.32 -8.29 8.53
C PHE A 48 1.04 -9.05 8.92
N ARG A 49 -0.03 -8.84 8.17
CA ARG A 49 -1.32 -9.49 8.43
C ARG A 49 -1.37 -10.87 7.77
N ALA A 50 -1.11 -11.91 8.56
CA ALA A 50 -1.14 -13.31 8.11
C ALA A 50 -2.55 -13.87 7.86
N GLU A 51 -3.59 -13.22 8.42
CA GLU A 51 -4.98 -13.67 8.33
C GLU A 51 -5.67 -13.28 7.00
N ASP A 52 -5.01 -12.52 6.13
CA ASP A 52 -5.56 -12.18 4.82
C ASP A 52 -5.70 -13.43 3.95
N SER A 53 -6.95 -13.83 3.72
CA SER A 53 -7.33 -15.00 2.92
C SER A 53 -7.21 -14.77 1.41
N HIS A 54 -7.00 -13.53 0.96
CA HIS A 54 -6.95 -13.18 -0.45
C HIS A 54 -5.53 -13.35 -1.00
N ARG A 55 -5.37 -14.30 -1.93
CA ARG A 55 -4.12 -14.47 -2.69
C ARG A 55 -3.82 -13.20 -3.48
N GLY A 56 -2.55 -12.85 -3.59
CA GLY A 56 -2.11 -11.66 -4.33
C GLY A 56 -2.36 -10.34 -3.60
N VAL A 57 -2.61 -10.40 -2.29
CA VAL A 57 -2.67 -9.22 -1.40
C VAL A 57 -1.52 -9.28 -0.41
N VAL A 58 -0.86 -8.15 -0.17
CA VAL A 58 0.12 -7.98 0.91
C VAL A 58 -0.36 -6.80 1.75
N SER A 59 -0.58 -7.02 3.04
CA SER A 59 -1.06 -5.96 3.93
C SER A 59 -0.32 -5.97 5.26
N PHE A 60 -0.24 -4.78 5.84
CA PHE A 60 0.28 -4.56 7.17
C PHE A 60 -0.79 -3.89 8.02
N GLU A 61 -0.91 -4.35 9.25
CA GLU A 61 -1.83 -3.81 10.24
C GLU A 61 -1.06 -3.11 11.36
N ARG A 62 -1.73 -2.16 12.01
CA ARG A 62 -1.24 -1.53 13.22
C ARG A 62 -1.25 -2.53 14.37
N ILE A 63 -0.16 -2.55 15.13
CA ILE A 63 -0.09 -3.30 16.38
C ILE A 63 -1.07 -2.68 17.38
N GLY A 64 -1.72 -3.52 18.20
CA GLY A 64 -2.72 -3.10 19.18
C GLY A 64 -4.15 -2.98 18.65
N SER A 65 -4.36 -2.42 17.46
CA SER A 65 -5.72 -2.20 16.91
C SER A 65 -6.16 -3.20 15.83
N LYS A 66 -5.23 -3.96 15.23
CA LYS A 66 -5.46 -4.83 14.06
C LYS A 66 -6.06 -4.10 12.85
N VAL A 67 -6.05 -2.76 12.85
CA VAL A 67 -6.49 -1.97 11.71
C VAL A 67 -5.45 -2.11 10.60
N VAL A 68 -5.89 -2.52 9.41
CA VAL A 68 -5.02 -2.56 8.23
C VAL A 68 -4.58 -1.14 7.90
N PHE A 69 -3.28 -0.89 8.01
CA PHE A 69 -2.69 0.42 7.77
C PHE A 69 -2.47 0.66 6.28
N TRP A 70 -1.98 -0.35 5.56
CA TRP A 70 -1.95 -0.34 4.11
C TRP A 70 -2.10 -1.75 3.54
N SER A 71 -2.58 -1.81 2.30
CA SER A 71 -2.71 -3.03 1.53
C SER A 71 -2.29 -2.80 0.08
N ALA A 72 -1.41 -3.66 -0.43
CA ALA A 72 -1.13 -3.76 -1.84
C ALA A 72 -1.92 -4.93 -2.42
N TYR A 73 -2.60 -4.70 -3.54
CA TYR A 73 -3.35 -5.74 -4.24
C TYR A 73 -3.24 -5.61 -5.76
N THR A 74 -3.51 -6.74 -6.41
CA THR A 74 -3.66 -6.83 -7.87
C THR A 74 -5.10 -7.15 -8.22
N LYS A 75 -5.62 -6.57 -9.30
CA LYS A 75 -6.90 -6.97 -9.91
C LYS A 75 -6.63 -7.33 -11.36
N ARG A 76 -7.35 -8.32 -11.90
CA ARG A 76 -7.25 -8.68 -13.32
C ARG A 76 -7.47 -7.45 -14.20
N GLU A 77 -6.66 -7.36 -15.25
CA GLU A 77 -6.70 -6.28 -16.26
C GLU A 77 -6.48 -4.86 -15.68
N ASP A 78 -5.98 -4.76 -14.45
CA ASP A 78 -5.73 -3.51 -13.76
C ASP A 78 -4.30 -3.50 -13.21
N TRP A 79 -3.72 -2.31 -13.13
CA TRP A 79 -2.38 -2.16 -12.59
C TRP A 79 -2.41 -2.37 -11.06
N PRO A 80 -1.34 -2.91 -10.45
CA PRO A 80 -1.27 -3.07 -9.00
C PRO A 80 -1.46 -1.73 -8.28
N LYS A 81 -2.15 -1.77 -7.15
CA LYS A 81 -2.48 -0.58 -6.34
C LYS A 81 -2.06 -0.77 -4.91
N LEU A 82 -1.69 0.34 -4.29
CA LEU A 82 -1.56 0.49 -2.85
C LEU A 82 -2.80 1.24 -2.35
N GLU A 83 -3.45 0.74 -1.31
CA GLU A 83 -4.54 1.40 -0.60
C GLU A 83 -4.16 1.62 0.86
N LEU A 84 -4.33 2.85 1.33
CA LEU A 84 -4.05 3.28 2.69
C LEU A 84 -5.32 3.22 3.52
N LEU A 85 -5.21 2.69 4.74
CA LEU A 85 -6.29 2.54 5.70
C LEU A 85 -7.57 1.95 5.05
N PRO A 86 -7.48 0.79 4.36
CA PRO A 86 -8.67 0.18 3.78
C PRO A 86 -9.71 -0.06 4.87
N GLN A 87 -10.95 0.38 4.64
CA GLN A 87 -12.07 0.38 5.60
C GLN A 87 -11.88 1.25 6.86
N ALA A 88 -10.67 1.75 7.13
CA ALA A 88 -10.36 2.59 8.27
C ALA A 88 -10.12 4.07 7.90
N SER A 89 -10.11 4.43 6.61
CA SER A 89 -9.90 5.83 6.20
C SER A 89 -10.99 6.82 6.69
N ARG A 90 -12.09 6.31 7.27
CA ARG A 90 -13.13 7.08 7.95
C ARG A 90 -12.79 7.44 9.40
N THR A 91 -11.77 6.80 9.98
CA THR A 91 -11.28 7.13 11.33
C THR A 91 -10.33 8.32 11.31
N LEU A 92 -9.87 8.73 10.11
CA LEU A 92 -9.12 9.96 9.93
C LEU A 92 -10.01 11.17 10.18
N THR A 93 -9.45 12.20 10.79
CA THR A 93 -10.05 13.53 10.80
C THR A 93 -10.16 14.08 9.37
N PRO A 94 -11.06 15.05 9.12
CA PRO A 94 -11.17 15.69 7.80
C PRO A 94 -9.84 16.25 7.29
N ASP A 95 -9.03 16.87 8.17
CA ASP A 95 -7.75 17.48 7.81
C ASP A 95 -6.69 16.44 7.45
N GLU A 96 -6.58 15.34 8.21
CA GLU A 96 -5.68 14.23 7.88
C GLU A 96 -6.05 13.58 6.55
N ARG A 97 -7.36 13.39 6.32
CA ARG A 97 -7.86 12.80 5.08
C ARG A 97 -7.61 13.72 3.88
N ALA A 98 -7.82 15.03 4.03
CA ALA A 98 -7.51 16.00 3.00
C ALA A 98 -6.01 16.00 2.68
N SER A 99 -5.15 16.07 3.70
CA SER A 99 -3.70 16.03 3.54
C SER A 99 -3.21 14.74 2.86
N ALA A 100 -3.76 13.58 3.23
CA ALA A 100 -3.45 12.32 2.57
C ALA A 100 -3.91 12.29 1.10
N THR A 101 -5.10 12.83 0.81
CA THR A 101 -5.64 12.94 -0.54
C THR A 101 -4.77 13.85 -1.41
N ASP A 102 -4.36 15.00 -0.90
CA ASP A 102 -3.49 15.95 -1.60
C ASP A 102 -2.11 15.32 -1.90
N ALA A 103 -1.52 14.61 -0.94
CA ALA A 103 -0.26 13.90 -1.15
C ALA A 103 -0.35 12.82 -2.24
N LEU A 104 -1.46 12.08 -2.28
CA LEU A 104 -1.74 11.08 -3.32
C LEU A 104 -1.93 11.74 -4.68
N ASN A 105 -2.69 12.83 -4.75
CA ASN A 105 -2.98 13.60 -5.96
C ASN A 105 -1.74 14.31 -6.53
N ALA A 106 -0.83 14.78 -5.68
CA ALA A 106 0.44 15.34 -6.10
C ALA A 106 1.39 14.27 -6.70
N SER A 107 1.23 13.02 -6.26
CA SER A 107 2.07 11.90 -6.67
C SER A 107 1.51 11.10 -7.85
N SER A 108 0.28 11.37 -8.28
CA SER A 108 -0.47 10.56 -9.26
C SER A 108 -1.18 11.45 -10.30
N ARG A 109 -1.26 10.96 -11.54
CA ARG A 109 -2.09 11.61 -12.56
C ARG A 109 -3.59 11.41 -12.34
N ALA A 110 -3.97 10.27 -11.73
CA ALA A 110 -5.35 10.02 -11.37
C ALA A 110 -5.67 10.78 -10.08
N GLN A 111 -6.60 11.73 -10.18
CA GLN A 111 -7.06 12.54 -9.06
C GLN A 111 -8.13 11.79 -8.27
N LEU A 112 -7.93 11.71 -6.96
CA LEU A 112 -8.90 11.27 -5.98
C LEU A 112 -9.75 12.47 -5.53
N THR A 113 -11.03 12.21 -5.34
CA THR A 113 -11.97 13.12 -4.67
C THR A 113 -12.01 12.81 -3.16
N LYS A 114 -12.63 13.70 -2.38
CA LYS A 114 -12.72 13.57 -0.91
C LYS A 114 -13.33 12.25 -0.43
N ASP A 115 -14.21 11.65 -1.22
CA ASP A 115 -14.95 10.43 -0.86
C ASP A 115 -14.31 9.17 -1.41
N ASP A 116 -13.25 9.30 -2.22
CA ASP A 116 -12.54 8.17 -2.79
C ASP A 116 -11.74 7.39 -1.75
N LYS A 117 -11.45 6.14 -2.09
CA LYS A 117 -10.46 5.35 -1.35
C LYS A 117 -9.08 5.99 -1.53
N LEU A 118 -8.31 6.08 -0.46
CA LEU A 118 -6.94 6.57 -0.45
C LEU A 118 -6.02 5.56 -1.13
N ARG A 119 -5.99 5.57 -2.47
CA ARG A 119 -5.26 4.59 -3.28
C ARG A 119 -4.37 5.24 -4.32
N ILE A 120 -3.23 4.61 -4.57
CA ILE A 120 -2.28 5.03 -5.61
C ILE A 120 -1.77 3.82 -6.38
N GLY A 121 -1.66 3.97 -7.70
CA GLY A 121 -1.15 2.92 -8.57
C GLY A 121 0.35 2.73 -8.41
N PHE A 122 0.84 1.50 -8.52
CA PHE A 122 2.27 1.21 -8.55
C PHE A 122 2.99 1.96 -9.66
N GLY A 123 2.28 2.27 -10.76
CA GLY A 123 2.77 3.12 -11.85
C GLY A 123 3.39 4.44 -11.37
N ALA A 124 2.72 5.13 -10.44
CA ALA A 124 3.20 6.37 -9.83
C ALA A 124 4.36 6.12 -8.86
N LEU A 125 4.25 5.09 -8.02
CA LEU A 125 5.24 4.73 -7.01
C LEU A 125 6.58 4.22 -7.58
N LYS A 126 6.67 3.96 -8.89
CA LYS A 126 7.95 3.71 -9.57
C LYS A 126 8.87 4.93 -9.51
N ASN A 127 8.32 6.14 -9.46
CA ASN A 127 9.08 7.36 -9.24
C ASN A 127 9.54 7.41 -7.76
N VAL A 128 10.84 7.59 -7.54
CA VAL A 128 11.45 7.55 -6.21
C VAL A 128 10.98 8.72 -5.33
N GLU A 129 10.84 9.91 -5.90
CA GLU A 129 10.37 11.10 -5.19
C GLU A 129 8.91 10.96 -4.78
N ALA A 130 8.05 10.52 -5.72
CA ALA A 130 6.64 10.24 -5.43
C ALA A 130 6.51 9.17 -4.33
N ARG A 131 7.28 8.07 -4.43
CA ARG A 131 7.29 7.04 -3.38
C ARG A 131 7.78 7.60 -2.04
N GLY A 132 8.84 8.42 -2.03
CA GLY A 132 9.35 9.07 -0.82
C GLY A 132 8.33 10.01 -0.16
N ALA A 133 7.58 10.77 -0.97
CA ALA A 133 6.50 11.62 -0.50
C ALA A 133 5.37 10.81 0.14
N ILE A 134 4.95 9.72 -0.50
CA ILE A 134 3.93 8.81 0.04
C ILE A 134 4.40 8.14 1.34
N LEU A 135 5.65 7.66 1.41
CA LEU A 135 6.19 7.07 2.64
C LEU A 135 6.29 8.09 3.78
N SER A 136 6.66 9.34 3.47
CA SER A 136 6.68 10.43 4.45
C SER A 136 5.28 10.79 4.96
N MET A 137 4.28 10.78 4.08
CA MET A 137 2.88 10.97 4.49
C MET A 137 2.36 9.81 5.33
N MET A 138 2.69 8.57 4.96
CA MET A 138 2.37 7.39 5.75
C MET A 138 3.01 7.44 7.13
N GLU A 139 4.24 7.95 7.26
CA GLU A 139 4.88 8.16 8.56
C GLU A 139 4.02 9.07 9.46
N LYS A 140 3.60 10.22 8.92
CA LYS A 140 2.75 11.16 9.65
C LYS A 140 1.45 10.51 10.08
N LEU A 141 0.76 9.81 9.18
CA LEU A 141 -0.47 9.09 9.53
C LEU A 141 -0.23 8.01 10.58
N LEU A 142 0.88 7.29 10.50
CA LEU A 142 1.18 6.22 11.45
C LEU A 142 1.32 6.74 12.89
N LEU A 143 1.87 7.95 13.06
CA LEU A 143 2.14 8.55 14.38
C LEU A 143 0.95 9.28 15.01
N VAL A 144 -0.08 9.65 14.23
CA VAL A 144 -1.21 10.46 14.73
C VAL A 144 -2.46 9.62 15.05
N THR A 145 -2.63 8.48 14.37
CA THR A 145 -3.71 7.52 14.66
C THR A 145 -3.26 6.39 15.58
#